data_AF-A0A8X7BW85-F1
#
_entry.id   AF-A0A8X7BW85-F1
#
_cell.length_a   1.000
_cell.length_b   1.000
_cell.length_c   1.000
_cell.angle_alpha   90.00
_cell.angle_beta   90.00
_cell.angle_gamma   90.00
#
_symmetry.space_group_name_H-M   'P 1'
#
loop_
_entity.id
_entity.type
_entity.pdbx_description
1 polymer ?
#
loop_
_entity_poly.entity_id
_entity_poly.type
_entity_poly.pdbx_seq_one_letter_code
_entity_poly.pdbx_strand_id
1 'polypeptide(L)'
;MNPSKKEILKQEIGRVRNPKSGDDSQRKVNSIVVHAGNRIHLKVKNHILGDEHPNFNFVGKLLGPKGSSLQQLQKATQTRMAILGRGSMRDKRMEEELRN
;
A
#
# COMPACT_ATOMS: atom_id res chain seq x y z
N MET A 1 18.43 15.34 34.99
CA MET A 1 17.48 15.34 33.86
C MET A 1 18.24 15.69 32.59
N ASN A 2 18.42 14.75 31.67
CA ASN A 2 19.28 14.92 30.49
C ASN A 2 18.84 16.14 29.66
N PRO A 3 19.76 17.03 29.27
CA PRO A 3 19.43 18.30 28.61
C PRO A 3 18.59 18.10 27.33
N SER A 4 18.88 17.04 26.57
CA SER A 4 18.11 16.65 25.38
C SER A 4 16.62 16.38 25.65
N LYS A 5 16.24 15.87 26.84
CA LYS A 5 14.82 15.63 27.17
C LYS A 5 14.04 16.93 27.40
N LYS A 6 14.70 17.99 27.89
CA LYS A 6 14.05 19.29 28.11
C LYS A 6 13.73 19.99 26.79
N GLU A 7 14.60 19.83 25.78
CA GLU A 7 14.37 20.37 24.44
C GLU A 7 13.22 19.66 23.74
N ILE A 8 13.17 18.32 23.82
CA ILE A 8 12.05 17.53 23.27
C ILE A 8 10.72 17.96 23.91
N LEU A 9 10.70 18.17 25.23
CA LEU A 9 9.49 18.60 25.94
C LEU A 9 9.04 20.00 25.52
N LYS A 10 9.97 20.95 25.37
CA LYS A 10 9.64 22.31 24.89
C LYS A 10 9.11 22.29 23.46
N GLN A 11 9.68 21.44 22.61
CA GLN A 11 9.25 21.27 21.22
C GLN A 11 7.84 20.67 21.16
N GLU A 12 7.52 19.68 21.99
CA GLU A 12 6.18 19.07 22.04
C GLU A 12 5.13 20.06 22.57
N ILE A 13 5.45 20.83 23.62
CA ILE A 13 4.54 21.87 24.16
C ILE A 13 4.25 22.95 23.11
N GLY A 14 5.25 23.37 22.34
CA GLY A 14 5.08 24.33 21.25
C GLY A 14 4.16 23.79 20.14
N ARG A 15 4.31 22.50 19.80
CA ARG A 15 3.50 21.82 18.77
C ARG A 15 2.04 21.65 19.19
N VAL A 16 1.77 21.38 20.47
CA VAL A 16 0.40 21.28 21.01
C VAL A 16 -0.28 22.64 21.08
N ARG A 17 0.45 23.69 21.46
CA ARG A 17 -0.11 25.06 21.56
C ARG A 17 -0.42 25.71 20.22
N ASN A 18 0.26 25.34 19.14
CA ASN A 18 0.03 25.93 17.82
C ASN A 18 -0.21 24.85 16.75
N PRO A 19 -1.45 24.34 16.61
CA PRO A 19 -1.74 23.21 15.71
C PRO A 19 -1.74 23.56 14.21
N LYS A 20 -1.52 24.83 13.81
CA LYS A 20 -1.78 25.32 12.44
C LYS A 20 -0.55 25.54 11.54
N SER A 21 0.58 24.90 11.81
CA SER A 21 1.75 24.98 10.91
C SER A 21 2.58 23.70 10.83
N GLY A 22 1.92 22.55 11.00
CA GLY A 22 2.48 21.25 10.65
C GLY A 22 1.68 20.68 9.50
N ASP A 23 2.34 20.47 8.36
CA ASP A 23 1.89 19.62 7.27
C ASP A 23 1.14 18.38 7.82
N ASP A 24 -0.17 18.34 7.57
CA ASP A 24 -1.10 17.32 8.05
C ASP A 24 -0.88 15.96 7.34
N SER A 25 0.07 15.92 6.40
CA SER A 25 0.45 14.72 5.62
C SER A 25 1.02 13.59 6.48
N GLN A 26 1.49 13.84 7.70
CA GLN A 26 2.05 12.80 8.58
C GLN A 26 1.14 12.34 9.71
N ARG A 27 -0.02 12.98 9.94
CA ARG A 27 -1.06 12.42 10.81
C ARG A 27 -2.00 11.56 9.96
N LYS A 28 -1.47 10.48 9.41
CA LYS A 28 -2.31 9.36 9.01
C LYS A 28 -2.82 8.71 10.29
N VAL A 29 -3.87 9.30 10.86
CA VAL A 29 -4.46 8.83 12.10
C VAL A 29 -4.96 7.41 11.84
N ASN A 30 -4.30 6.42 12.44
CA ASN A 30 -4.77 5.02 12.50
C ASN A 30 -5.98 4.88 13.43
N SER A 31 -6.85 5.90 13.50
CA SER A 31 -8.16 5.78 14.14
C SER A 31 -9.19 5.56 13.05
N ILE A 32 -9.54 4.30 12.80
CA ILE A 32 -10.80 4.02 12.11
C ILE A 32 -11.89 4.47 13.08
N VAL A 33 -12.52 5.61 12.79
CA VAL A 33 -13.74 6.02 13.50
C VAL A 33 -14.82 5.03 13.10
N VAL A 34 -15.09 4.05 13.97
CA VAL A 34 -16.09 3.00 13.75
C VAL A 34 -17.47 3.58 14.06
N HIS A 35 -17.98 4.54 13.29
CA HIS A 35 -19.40 4.91 13.35
C HIS A 35 -19.95 5.45 12.02
N ALA A 36 -21.19 5.00 11.73
CA ALA A 36 -22.15 5.42 10.70
C ALA A 36 -22.06 4.76 9.31
N GLY A 37 -22.52 3.49 9.19
CA GLY A 37 -23.29 2.93 8.05
C GLY A 37 -22.73 2.99 6.61
N ASN A 38 -21.61 3.66 6.41
CA ASN A 38 -21.07 4.00 5.10
C ASN A 38 -20.07 2.92 4.67
N ARG A 39 -20.23 2.44 3.44
CA ARG A 39 -19.34 1.44 2.87
C ARG A 39 -17.97 2.06 2.57
N ILE A 40 -16.93 1.56 3.24
CA ILE A 40 -15.54 2.00 3.07
C ILE A 40 -14.87 1.17 1.97
N HIS A 41 -14.19 1.83 1.02
CA HIS A 41 -13.37 1.17 -0.01
C HIS A 41 -11.90 1.16 0.41
N LEU A 42 -11.39 0.01 0.87
CA LEU A 42 -9.99 -0.18 1.21
C LEU A 42 -9.19 -0.65 0.00
N LYS A 43 -8.02 -0.05 -0.24
CA LYS A 43 -7.07 -0.44 -1.28
C LYS A 43 -5.69 -0.61 -0.67
N VAL A 44 -5.08 -1.78 -0.88
CA VAL A 44 -3.72 -2.10 -0.44
C VAL A 44 -2.87 -2.38 -1.67
N LYS A 45 -1.65 -1.84 -1.71
CA LYS A 45 -0.67 -2.11 -2.75
C LYS A 45 0.49 -2.89 -2.14
N ASN A 46 0.77 -4.06 -2.68
CA ASN A 46 1.92 -4.88 -2.29
C ASN A 46 2.87 -4.99 -3.49
N HIS A 47 4.16 -4.80 -3.24
CA HIS A 47 5.21 -4.92 -4.25
C HIS A 47 5.65 -6.38 -4.41
N ILE A 48 5.88 -6.81 -5.65
CA ILE A 48 6.46 -8.12 -5.96
C ILE A 48 7.98 -7.95 -6.06
N LEU A 49 8.73 -8.82 -5.38
CA LEU A 49 10.20 -8.82 -5.34
C LEU A 49 10.80 -9.47 -6.60
N GLY A 50 10.43 -8.94 -7.76
CA GLY A 50 10.87 -9.47 -9.06
C GLY A 50 12.37 -9.29 -9.29
N ASP A 51 12.94 -8.18 -8.81
CA ASP A 51 14.36 -7.87 -8.97
C ASP A 51 15.25 -8.75 -8.07
N GLU A 52 14.76 -9.13 -6.88
CA GLU A 52 15.50 -10.00 -5.95
C GLU A 52 15.51 -11.47 -6.39
N HIS A 53 14.50 -11.89 -7.17
CA HIS A 53 14.34 -13.26 -7.65
C HIS A 53 14.00 -13.30 -9.15
N PRO A 54 14.97 -13.00 -10.03
CA PRO A 54 14.74 -12.86 -11.47
C PRO A 54 14.31 -14.16 -12.17
N ASN A 55 14.62 -15.32 -11.58
CA ASN A 55 14.32 -16.63 -12.14
C ASN A 55 12.95 -17.18 -11.69
N PHE A 56 12.20 -16.45 -10.85
CA PHE A 56 10.92 -16.93 -10.32
C PHE A 56 9.73 -16.19 -10.96
N ASN A 57 8.77 -16.95 -11.47
CA ASN A 57 7.55 -16.39 -12.07
C ASN A 57 6.45 -16.19 -11.02
N PHE A 58 6.53 -15.08 -10.29
CA PHE A 58 5.52 -14.69 -9.29
C PHE A 58 4.12 -14.55 -9.88
N VAL A 59 4.00 -13.86 -11.02
CA VAL A 59 2.71 -13.58 -11.67
C VAL A 59 2.03 -14.87 -12.09
N GLY A 60 2.75 -15.77 -12.76
CA GLY A 60 2.23 -17.07 -13.18
C GLY A 60 1.86 -17.96 -12.00
N LYS A 61 2.67 -17.97 -10.93
CA LYS A 61 2.38 -18.73 -9.71
C LYS A 61 1.15 -18.20 -8.98
N LEU A 62 0.96 -16.88 -8.94
CA LEU A 62 -0.18 -16.24 -8.29
C LEU A 62 -1.48 -16.45 -9.08
N LEU A 63 -1.42 -16.34 -10.40
CA LEU A 63 -2.58 -16.57 -11.28
C LEU A 63 -3.00 -18.05 -11.30
N GLY A 64 -2.03 -18.95 -11.43
CA GLY A 64 -2.30 -20.37 -11.65
C GLY A 64 -2.89 -20.66 -13.04
N PRO A 65 -3.21 -21.93 -13.34
CA PRO A 65 -3.73 -22.33 -14.64
C PRO A 65 -5.05 -21.61 -14.95
N LYS A 66 -5.08 -20.89 -16.07
CA LYS A 66 -6.22 -20.06 -16.49
C LYS A 66 -6.67 -19.01 -15.45
N GLY A 67 -5.81 -18.63 -14.50
CA GLY A 67 -6.16 -17.67 -13.45
C GLY A 67 -6.96 -18.24 -12.27
N SER A 68 -7.10 -19.58 -12.19
CA SER A 68 -7.97 -20.23 -11.18
C SER A 68 -7.52 -19.98 -9.75
N SER A 69 -6.21 -19.95 -9.48
CA SER A 69 -5.66 -19.74 -8.14
C SER A 69 -5.98 -18.34 -7.62
N LEU A 70 -5.76 -17.29 -8.43
CA LEU A 70 -6.10 -15.93 -8.05
C LEU A 70 -7.62 -15.77 -7.91
N GLN A 71 -8.42 -16.40 -8.79
CA GLN A 71 -9.87 -16.33 -8.71
C GLN A 71 -10.40 -16.99 -7.43
N GLN A 72 -9.85 -18.15 -7.05
CA GLN A 72 -10.18 -18.82 -5.80
C GLN A 72 -9.81 -17.96 -4.58
N LEU A 73 -8.62 -17.37 -4.58
CA LEU A 73 -8.17 -16.48 -3.52
C LEU A 73 -9.12 -15.29 -3.35
N GLN A 74 -9.47 -14.61 -4.45
CA GLN A 74 -10.42 -13.50 -4.44
C GLN A 74 -11.81 -13.90 -3.89
N LYS A 75 -12.30 -15.09 -4.26
CA LYS A 75 -13.58 -15.62 -3.74
C LYS A 75 -13.49 -15.89 -2.24
N ALA A 76 -12.40 -16.50 -1.78
CA ALA A 76 -12.20 -16.84 -0.38
C ALA A 76 -12.05 -15.61 0.52
N THR A 77 -11.36 -14.57 0.05
CA THR A 77 -11.13 -13.33 0.83
C THR A 77 -12.17 -12.25 0.57
N GLN A 78 -13.11 -12.49 -0.36
CA GLN A 78 -14.09 -11.51 -0.84
C GLN A 78 -13.46 -10.18 -1.29
N THR A 79 -12.26 -10.24 -1.86
CA THR A 79 -11.52 -9.06 -2.33
C THR A 79 -11.39 -9.03 -3.84
N ARG A 80 -11.21 -7.84 -4.40
CA ARG A 80 -10.78 -7.67 -5.79
C ARG A 80 -9.28 -7.42 -5.84
N MET A 81 -8.55 -8.28 -6.53
CA MET A 81 -7.12 -8.20 -6.71
C MET A 81 -6.80 -7.90 -8.17
N ALA A 82 -5.71 -7.17 -8.41
CA ALA A 82 -5.20 -6.90 -9.74
C ALA A 82 -3.67 -6.89 -9.70
N ILE A 83 -3.06 -7.51 -10.70
CA ILE A 83 -1.61 -7.46 -10.92
C ILE A 83 -1.35 -6.27 -11.85
N LEU A 84 -0.54 -5.32 -11.40
CA LEU A 84 -0.30 -4.04 -12.07
C LEU A 84 1.20 -3.74 -12.09
N GLY A 85 1.61 -2.87 -13.02
CA GLY A 85 2.97 -2.35 -13.09
C GLY A 85 3.86 -3.08 -14.11
N ARG A 86 5.16 -2.81 -14.01
CA ARG A 86 6.16 -3.33 -14.96
C ARG A 86 6.25 -4.85 -14.89
N GLY A 87 6.18 -5.53 -16.03
CA GLY A 87 6.21 -7.00 -16.12
C GLY A 87 4.92 -7.67 -15.67
N SER A 88 3.82 -6.92 -15.55
CA SER A 88 2.49 -7.49 -15.26
C SER A 88 1.87 -8.13 -16.49
N MET A 89 2.28 -7.72 -17.69
CA MET A 89 1.82 -8.31 -18.95
C MET A 89 2.74 -9.42 -19.41
N ARG A 90 2.15 -10.41 -20.10
CA ARG A 90 2.91 -11.51 -20.70
C ARG A 90 3.81 -11.00 -21.82
N ASP A 91 3.29 -10.10 -22.65
CA ASP A 91 4.02 -9.54 -23.78
C ASP A 91 4.63 -8.19 -23.38
N LYS A 92 5.95 -8.18 -23.25
CA LYS A 92 6.70 -6.99 -22.82
C LYS A 92 6.70 -5.89 -23.89
N ARG A 93 6.60 -6.25 -25.18
CA ARG A 93 6.58 -5.26 -26.26
C ARG A 93 5.26 -4.50 -26.25
N MET A 94 4.15 -5.24 -26.15
CA MET A 94 2.83 -4.65 -26.01
C MET A 94 2.71 -3.81 -24.72
N GLU A 95 3.33 -4.24 -23.63
CA GLU A 95 3.38 -3.47 -22.38
C GLU A 95 4.10 -2.13 -22.57
N GLU A 96 5.21 -2.11 -23.31
CA GLU A 96 5.98 -0.90 -23.57
C GLU A 96 5.27 0.05 -24.54
N GLU A 97 4.56 -0.49 -25.54
CA GLU A 97 3.71 0.30 -26.44
C GLU A 97 2.54 0.97 -25.72
N LEU A 98 1.88 0.26 -24.80
CA LEU A 98 0.76 0.79 -24.00
C LEU A 98 1.19 1.78 -22.90
N ARG A 99 2.50 1.95 -22.72
CA ARG A 99 3.06 2.85 -21.71
C ARG A 99 3.32 4.26 -22.26
N ASN A 100 3.45 4.41 -23.58
CA ASN A 100 3.68 5.69 -24.28
C ASN A 100 2.36 6.35 -24.67
#